data_AF-A0A916JLB0-F1
#
_entry.id   AF-A0A916JLB0-F1
#
_cell.length_a   1.000
_cell.length_b   1.000
_cell.length_c   1.000
_cell.angle_alpha   90.00
_cell.angle_beta   90.00
_cell.angle_gamma   90.00
#
_symmetry.space_group_name_H-M   'P 1'
#
loop_
_entity.id
_entity.type
_entity.pdbx_description
1 polymer ?
#
loop_
_entity_poly.entity_id
_entity_poly.type
_entity_poly.pdbx_seq_one_letter_code
_entity_poly.pdbx_strand_id
1 'polypeptide(L)'
;MRWTCVILSLGLIILLGCRKKEAPLSWNSGYMVPLVHGSLGIEDLIPDTLVSVDVDSSILLRYEGELLNLDLTEILTIPDTVMRDTFLVPFPSQVNLSPGQVFINIPEEQELALQGVSLSQAKLFSGTVDYQLESTVQGDVTYTYEIPSATDWMGNIFRKTITVPAASSGSVSLQTGSFSLDGYYLDMQGQSGVEYNKVLTTINCKIAESNSSDVSVSSSDKIIVANEFKDVVIEEAEGYFGQHTISTGLNFATFSGFSKWVSGSIDIEDLELNLTLKNGLGIDAFLRINQLLSQGVNSTVSLSHSIIGELITLSRASRYYDSIVPSVYETHLNASNSNVDNFLESLPQEVEYDIEVEVNPLGNVSGYNDFYDMDAPIGVFLDASMPLSLIANNLTLQDTLTIDLSGAASVNEVTLLLEIMNGLPLQANVEIGVLDANDKVVSRIFSPNVVPSALVGSDGKVSSSSSSEHEVLIDSQDMSRIRENGRLLLTVVFDSPGNQHVKIYNSYRLAYSVKADASITITTGDD
;
A
#
# COMPACT_ATOMS: atom_id res chain seq x y z
N MET A 1 49.82 87.70 42.03
CA MET A 1 50.30 87.65 43.42
C MET A 1 50.86 86.26 43.63
N ARG A 2 52.19 86.16 43.83
CA ARG A 2 52.91 84.92 44.10
C ARG A 2 52.47 84.34 45.45
N TRP A 3 52.70 83.04 45.64
CA TRP A 3 53.24 82.30 46.81
C TRP A 3 52.97 80.80 46.51
N THR A 4 53.84 79.79 46.67
CA THR A 4 55.25 79.65 47.07
C THR A 4 55.62 78.15 46.94
N CYS A 5 56.80 77.86 46.36
CA CYS A 5 57.85 76.89 46.81
C CYS A 5 57.48 75.38 46.98
N VAL A 6 57.98 74.46 46.13
CA VAL A 6 59.34 73.84 46.02
C VAL A 6 59.60 72.74 47.06
N ILE A 7 59.86 71.52 46.58
CA ILE A 7 60.81 70.46 47.04
C ILE A 7 60.72 69.32 45.99
N LEU A 8 61.70 69.05 45.12
CA LEU A 8 63.02 68.38 45.25
C LEU A 8 62.98 66.84 45.29
N SER A 9 63.41 66.24 44.17
CA SER A 9 64.32 65.09 44.00
C SER A 9 64.00 63.65 44.47
N LEU A 10 64.17 62.74 43.49
CA LEU A 10 64.83 61.42 43.55
C LEU A 10 64.12 60.24 44.25
N GLY A 11 63.96 59.13 43.52
CA GLY A 11 63.71 57.82 44.14
C GLY A 11 63.13 56.75 43.19
N LEU A 12 64.02 56.05 42.48
CA LEU A 12 63.76 54.81 41.74
C LEU A 12 63.40 53.66 42.72
N ILE A 13 62.18 53.11 42.66
CA ILE A 13 61.78 51.77 43.17
C ILE A 13 60.64 51.26 42.25
N ILE A 14 60.92 50.39 41.27
CA ILE A 14 60.71 48.93 41.27
C ILE A 14 59.26 48.50 41.61
N LEU A 15 58.60 47.98 40.57
CA LEU A 15 57.67 46.83 40.50
C LEU A 15 56.82 46.50 41.74
N LEU A 16 55.49 46.57 41.59
CA LEU A 16 54.57 45.42 41.67
C LEU A 16 53.10 45.90 41.66
N GLY A 17 52.28 45.30 40.78
CA GLY A 17 50.89 44.99 41.10
C GLY A 17 49.79 45.94 40.63
N CYS A 18 49.32 45.76 39.38
CA CYS A 18 47.92 45.42 39.08
C CYS A 18 47.75 45.20 37.57
N ARG A 19 47.80 43.93 37.14
CA ARG A 19 47.19 43.52 35.87
C ARG A 19 45.69 43.79 36.02
N LYS A 20 45.16 44.75 35.27
CA LYS A 20 43.73 44.86 35.05
C LYS A 20 43.33 43.60 34.29
N LYS A 21 42.68 42.63 34.96
CA LYS A 21 41.93 41.58 34.26
C LYS A 21 40.86 42.33 33.47
N GLU A 22 41.02 42.44 32.17
CA GLU A 22 39.92 42.79 31.30
C GLU A 22 38.97 41.59 31.40
N ALA A 23 37.82 41.80 32.05
CA ALA A 23 36.73 40.86 31.90
C ALA A 23 36.37 40.85 30.41
N PRO A 24 36.14 39.68 29.78
CA PRO A 24 35.67 39.65 28.40
C PRO A 24 34.42 40.52 28.31
N LEU A 25 34.39 41.43 27.34
CA LEU A 25 33.28 42.32 27.06
C LEU A 25 32.08 41.47 26.61
N SER A 26 31.23 41.05 27.56
CA SER A 26 29.94 40.45 27.25
C SER A 26 28.92 41.56 26.99
N TRP A 27 28.60 41.80 25.71
CA TRP A 27 27.47 42.64 25.34
C TRP A 27 26.20 41.80 25.40
N ASN A 28 25.30 42.11 26.34
CA ASN A 28 23.95 41.57 26.35
C ASN A 28 23.02 42.59 25.67
N SER A 29 22.90 42.50 24.35
CA SER A 29 21.94 43.28 23.56
C SER A 29 20.85 42.32 23.07
N GLY A 30 19.63 42.44 23.63
CA GLY A 30 18.47 41.67 23.17
C GLY A 30 18.04 42.17 21.79
N TYR A 31 18.32 41.38 20.76
CA TYR A 31 17.83 41.61 19.40
C TYR A 31 16.71 40.61 19.14
N MET A 32 15.48 41.11 18.93
CA MET A 32 14.37 40.28 18.47
C MET A 32 14.46 40.13 16.95
N VAL A 33 14.77 38.92 16.47
CA VAL A 33 14.88 38.62 15.04
C VAL A 33 13.72 37.70 14.64
N PRO A 34 12.86 38.08 13.66
CA PRO A 34 11.86 37.16 13.15
C PRO A 34 12.56 36.00 12.46
N LEU A 35 12.28 34.77 12.91
CA LEU A 35 12.88 33.56 12.35
C LEU A 35 11.99 32.94 11.28
N VAL A 36 10.71 32.73 11.61
CA VAL A 36 9.76 32.00 10.77
C VAL A 36 8.36 32.59 10.98
N HIS A 37 7.59 32.66 9.90
CA HIS A 37 6.15 32.87 9.95
C HIS A 37 5.47 31.84 9.06
N GLY A 38 4.27 31.40 9.42
CA GLY A 38 3.52 30.42 8.66
C GLY A 38 2.03 30.41 9.02
N SER A 39 1.25 29.62 8.29
CA SER A 39 -0.14 29.35 8.59
C SER A 39 -0.48 27.92 8.26
N LEU A 40 -1.28 27.27 9.11
CA LEU A 40 -1.79 25.92 8.94
C LEU A 40 -3.29 25.98 8.73
N GLY A 41 -3.79 25.33 7.69
CA GLY A 41 -5.19 24.99 7.50
C GLY A 41 -5.54 23.67 8.17
N ILE A 42 -6.80 23.25 8.05
CA ILE A 42 -7.20 21.91 8.51
C ILE A 42 -6.73 20.83 7.53
N GLU A 43 -6.58 21.20 6.26
CA GLU A 43 -5.95 20.40 5.21
C GLU A 43 -4.50 20.02 5.53
N ASP A 44 -3.77 20.86 6.26
CA ASP A 44 -2.40 20.53 6.68
C ASP A 44 -2.36 19.54 7.87
N LEU A 45 -3.50 19.37 8.56
CA LEU A 45 -3.62 18.53 9.76
C LEU A 45 -4.20 17.15 9.45
N ILE A 46 -5.05 17.04 8.44
CA ILE A 46 -5.73 15.81 8.01
C ILE A 46 -5.14 15.36 6.66
N PRO A 47 -4.97 14.06 6.38
CA PRO A 47 -4.49 13.62 5.06
C PRO A 47 -5.26 14.24 3.88
N ASP A 48 -4.54 14.80 2.90
CA ASP A 48 -5.10 15.50 1.73
C ASP A 48 -6.15 14.69 0.96
N THR A 49 -6.01 13.36 0.93
CA THR A 49 -6.94 12.44 0.26
C THR A 49 -8.34 12.47 0.85
N LEU A 50 -8.49 13.00 2.06
CA LEU A 50 -9.75 13.05 2.78
C LEU A 50 -10.47 14.38 2.62
N VAL A 51 -9.79 15.45 2.18
CA VAL A 51 -10.34 16.80 2.25
C VAL A 51 -10.92 17.21 0.92
N SER A 52 -12.20 17.57 0.94
CA SER A 52 -12.89 18.23 -0.17
C SER A 52 -13.56 19.51 0.34
N VAL A 53 -13.87 20.43 -0.58
CA VAL A 53 -14.49 21.72 -0.24
C VAL A 53 -15.87 21.77 -0.86
N ASP A 54 -16.89 21.97 -0.02
CA ASP A 54 -18.27 22.10 -0.47
C ASP A 54 -18.53 23.48 -1.11
N VAL A 55 -19.66 23.63 -1.79
CA VAL A 55 -20.08 24.87 -2.48
C VAL A 55 -20.18 26.05 -1.52
N ASP A 56 -20.51 25.82 -0.25
CA ASP A 56 -20.56 26.84 0.81
C ASP A 56 -19.18 27.19 1.40
N SER A 57 -18.10 26.61 0.85
CA SER A 57 -16.71 26.67 1.32
C SER A 57 -16.44 26.00 2.66
N SER A 58 -17.37 25.19 3.18
CA SER A 58 -17.12 24.31 4.30
C SER A 58 -16.27 23.11 3.89
N ILE A 59 -15.55 22.57 4.85
CA ILE A 59 -14.71 21.40 4.64
C ILE A 59 -15.58 20.15 4.74
N LEU A 60 -15.46 19.26 3.75
CA LEU A 60 -16.11 17.96 3.70
C LEU A 60 -15.01 16.88 3.73
N LEU A 61 -15.08 15.99 4.73
CA LEU A 61 -14.21 14.83 4.78
C LEU A 61 -14.82 13.68 3.99
N ARG A 62 -14.08 13.16 3.02
CA ARG A 62 -14.45 12.00 2.20
C ARG A 62 -13.42 10.89 2.39
N TYR A 63 -13.83 9.74 2.89
CA TYR A 63 -13.00 8.56 2.96
C TYR A 63 -13.49 7.54 1.94
N GLU A 64 -12.58 6.98 1.14
CA GLU A 64 -12.84 5.85 0.26
C GLU A 64 -11.91 4.71 0.65
N GLY A 65 -12.47 3.54 0.92
CA GLY A 65 -11.72 2.35 1.29
C GLY A 65 -12.28 1.07 0.67
N GLU A 66 -11.40 0.13 0.38
CA GLU A 66 -11.75 -1.23 -0.05
C GLU A 66 -11.65 -2.17 1.15
N LEU A 67 -12.74 -2.86 1.48
CA LEU A 67 -12.79 -3.84 2.56
C LEU A 67 -12.42 -5.24 2.05
N LEU A 68 -12.96 -5.61 0.90
CA LEU A 68 -12.74 -6.91 0.27
C LEU A 68 -12.42 -6.71 -1.20
N ASN A 69 -11.38 -7.40 -1.65
CA ASN A 69 -11.04 -7.62 -3.05
C ASN A 69 -10.89 -9.12 -3.25
N LEU A 70 -11.95 -9.76 -3.73
CA LEU A 70 -12.01 -11.21 -3.90
C LEU A 70 -11.81 -11.55 -5.38
N ASP A 71 -10.61 -12.05 -5.68
CA ASP A 71 -10.33 -12.76 -6.92
C ASP A 71 -10.62 -14.27 -6.77
N LEU A 72 -10.69 -14.99 -7.90
CA LEU A 72 -10.91 -16.44 -7.92
C LEU A 72 -9.60 -17.22 -8.10
N THR A 73 -8.45 -16.62 -7.84
CA THR A 73 -7.15 -17.22 -8.17
C THR A 73 -6.92 -18.53 -7.41
N GLU A 74 -7.37 -18.61 -6.16
CA GLU A 74 -7.30 -19.83 -5.35
C GLU A 74 -8.13 -20.99 -5.95
N ILE A 75 -9.25 -20.69 -6.60
CA ILE A 75 -10.12 -21.68 -7.25
C ILE A 75 -9.57 -22.06 -8.64
N LEU A 76 -8.89 -21.11 -9.29
CA LEU A 76 -8.34 -21.23 -10.63
C LEU A 76 -6.89 -21.71 -10.69
N THR A 77 -6.33 -22.14 -9.55
CA THR A 77 -4.96 -22.64 -9.49
C THR A 77 -4.85 -23.96 -10.26
N ILE A 78 -4.06 -23.97 -11.33
CA ILE A 78 -3.69 -25.20 -12.03
C ILE A 78 -2.58 -25.88 -11.21
N PRO A 79 -2.77 -27.13 -10.75
CA PRO A 79 -1.74 -27.82 -9.97
C PRO A 79 -0.51 -28.11 -10.83
N ASP A 80 0.67 -28.11 -10.19
CA ASP A 80 1.91 -28.54 -10.84
C ASP A 80 1.72 -29.94 -11.43
N THR A 81 1.78 -30.02 -12.76
CA THR A 81 1.40 -31.23 -13.51
C THR A 81 2.62 -31.75 -14.26
N VAL A 82 3.24 -32.79 -13.71
CA VAL A 82 4.37 -33.49 -14.33
C VAL A 82 3.86 -34.53 -15.32
N MET A 83 4.19 -34.33 -16.60
CA MET A 83 3.98 -35.26 -17.69
C MET A 83 5.31 -35.93 -18.00
N ARG A 84 5.45 -37.23 -17.72
CA ARG A 84 6.69 -37.98 -17.96
C ARG A 84 6.43 -39.19 -18.84
N ASP A 85 6.92 -39.13 -20.07
CA ASP A 85 6.78 -40.18 -21.07
C ASP A 85 8.11 -40.83 -21.39
N THR A 86 8.07 -42.16 -21.50
CA THR A 86 9.22 -42.96 -21.91
C THR A 86 8.93 -43.58 -23.27
N PHE A 87 9.61 -43.08 -24.29
CA PHE A 87 9.50 -43.57 -25.65
C PHE A 87 10.63 -44.55 -25.94
N LEU A 88 10.25 -45.79 -26.24
CA LEU A 88 11.15 -46.76 -26.83
C LEU A 88 11.25 -46.50 -28.32
N VAL A 89 12.45 -46.53 -28.87
CA VAL A 89 12.63 -46.41 -30.32
C VAL A 89 11.91 -47.59 -31.01
N PRO A 90 11.01 -47.35 -31.98
CA PRO A 90 10.06 -48.34 -32.46
C PRO A 90 10.66 -49.37 -33.45
N PHE A 91 11.99 -49.53 -33.46
CA PHE A 91 12.68 -50.42 -34.40
C PHE A 91 13.15 -51.71 -33.71
N PRO A 92 12.63 -52.89 -34.09
CA PRO A 92 12.97 -54.17 -33.45
C PRO A 92 14.41 -54.63 -33.73
N SER A 93 15.05 -54.06 -34.76
CA SER A 93 16.44 -54.27 -35.12
C SER A 93 17.14 -52.92 -35.30
N GLN A 94 18.47 -52.93 -35.35
CA GLN A 94 19.26 -51.73 -35.61
C GLN A 94 18.91 -51.13 -36.99
N VAL A 95 18.58 -49.83 -37.01
CA VAL A 95 18.25 -49.04 -38.20
C VAL A 95 19.09 -47.77 -38.19
N ASN A 96 19.55 -47.35 -39.36
CA ASN A 96 20.24 -46.07 -39.53
C ASN A 96 19.22 -45.01 -39.96
N LEU A 97 19.11 -43.94 -39.18
CA LEU A 97 18.26 -42.79 -39.46
C LEU A 97 19.12 -41.64 -40.00
N SER A 98 18.68 -41.03 -41.10
CA SER A 98 19.40 -39.89 -41.68
C SER A 98 19.19 -38.61 -40.86
N PRO A 99 20.10 -37.63 -40.91
CA PRO A 99 19.88 -36.32 -40.32
C PRO A 99 18.55 -35.70 -40.79
N GLY A 100 17.76 -35.17 -39.83
CA GLY A 100 16.42 -34.64 -40.06
C GLY A 100 15.28 -35.67 -40.03
N GLN A 101 15.57 -36.97 -39.96
CA GLN A 101 14.53 -38.01 -39.92
C GLN A 101 13.80 -38.04 -38.57
N VAL A 102 12.48 -37.87 -38.62
CA VAL A 102 11.56 -37.99 -37.47
C VAL A 102 11.34 -39.46 -37.14
N PHE A 103 11.36 -39.80 -35.86
CA PHE A 103 11.09 -41.16 -35.38
C PHE A 103 10.15 -41.23 -34.17
N ILE A 104 9.82 -40.11 -33.54
CA ILE A 104 8.72 -39.96 -32.58
C ILE A 104 7.90 -38.75 -33.00
N ASN A 105 6.58 -38.90 -33.09
CA ASN A 105 5.64 -37.82 -33.33
C ASN A 105 4.28 -38.20 -32.72
N ILE A 106 4.07 -37.81 -31.47
CA ILE A 106 2.93 -38.27 -30.68
C ILE A 106 2.17 -37.03 -30.18
N PRO A 107 0.93 -36.82 -30.65
CA PRO A 107 0.02 -35.88 -30.01
C PRO A 107 -0.55 -36.50 -28.74
N GLU A 108 -0.71 -35.68 -27.70
CA GLU A 108 -1.26 -36.09 -26.42
C GLU A 108 -2.26 -35.06 -25.93
N GLU A 109 -3.35 -35.56 -25.35
CA GLU A 109 -4.36 -34.73 -24.71
C GLU A 109 -4.22 -34.89 -23.21
N GLN A 110 -4.10 -33.75 -22.53
CA GLN A 110 -3.78 -33.68 -21.12
C GLN A 110 -4.93 -33.00 -20.37
N GLU A 111 -5.53 -33.73 -19.43
CA GLU A 111 -6.62 -33.21 -18.60
C GLU A 111 -6.05 -32.55 -17.35
N LEU A 112 -6.33 -31.26 -17.19
CA LEU A 112 -5.97 -30.48 -16.02
C LEU A 112 -7.00 -30.71 -14.91
N ALA A 113 -6.52 -31.17 -13.76
CA ALA A 113 -7.37 -31.53 -12.62
C ALA A 113 -7.82 -30.27 -11.84
N LEU A 114 -8.83 -29.58 -12.36
CA LEU A 114 -9.48 -28.45 -11.68
C LEU A 114 -10.74 -28.94 -10.93
N GLN A 115 -10.81 -28.70 -9.63
CA GLN A 115 -11.89 -29.24 -8.79
C GLN A 115 -13.21 -28.50 -8.99
N GLY A 116 -14.17 -29.11 -9.67
CA GLY A 116 -15.52 -28.55 -9.88
C GLY A 116 -15.58 -27.43 -10.92
N VAL A 117 -14.43 -27.02 -11.45
CA VAL A 117 -14.26 -26.02 -12.50
C VAL A 117 -14.14 -26.72 -13.85
N SER A 118 -14.71 -26.14 -14.89
CA SER A 118 -14.67 -26.61 -16.28
C SER A 118 -14.40 -25.42 -17.20
N LEU A 119 -13.13 -25.16 -17.48
CA LEU A 119 -12.67 -24.08 -18.34
C LEU A 119 -12.65 -24.52 -19.79
N SER A 120 -13.17 -23.67 -20.66
CA SER A 120 -13.03 -23.80 -22.11
C SER A 120 -11.77 -23.08 -22.61
N GLN A 121 -11.41 -21.97 -21.98
CA GLN A 121 -10.31 -21.09 -22.40
C GLN A 121 -9.66 -20.42 -21.19
N ALA A 122 -8.36 -20.15 -21.27
CA ALA A 122 -7.62 -19.41 -20.25
C ALA A 122 -6.45 -18.61 -20.85
N LYS A 123 -6.33 -17.33 -20.48
CA LYS A 123 -5.15 -16.50 -20.73
C LYS A 123 -4.24 -16.57 -19.51
N LEU A 124 -2.95 -16.80 -19.73
CA LEU A 124 -1.98 -16.95 -18.64
C LEU A 124 -1.29 -15.61 -18.34
N PHE A 125 -1.39 -15.17 -17.09
CA PHE A 125 -0.60 -14.03 -16.60
C PHE A 125 0.88 -14.42 -16.50
N SER A 126 1.13 -15.58 -15.89
CA SER A 126 2.47 -16.15 -15.75
C SER A 126 2.44 -17.68 -15.74
N GLY A 127 3.58 -18.29 -16.06
CA GLY A 127 3.80 -19.72 -15.84
C GLY A 127 5.00 -20.25 -16.60
N THR A 128 5.43 -21.46 -16.25
CA THR A 128 6.56 -22.11 -16.92
C THR A 128 6.28 -23.55 -17.31
N VAL A 129 6.96 -24.00 -18.38
CA VAL A 129 7.14 -25.42 -18.68
C VAL A 129 8.58 -25.77 -18.37
N ASP A 130 8.78 -26.44 -17.24
CA ASP A 130 10.06 -27.05 -16.89
C ASP A 130 10.21 -28.35 -17.67
N TYR A 131 11.37 -28.57 -18.30
CA TYR A 131 11.63 -29.77 -19.08
C TYR A 131 12.86 -30.52 -18.60
N GLN A 132 12.79 -31.84 -18.70
CA GLN A 132 13.90 -32.77 -18.53
C GLN A 132 13.87 -33.80 -19.67
N LEU A 133 14.91 -33.80 -20.49
CA LEU A 133 15.04 -34.65 -21.66
C LEU A 133 16.22 -35.60 -21.47
N GLU A 134 15.96 -36.89 -21.59
CA GLU A 134 16.97 -37.94 -21.50
C GLU A 134 17.00 -38.72 -22.82
N SER A 135 18.20 -38.99 -23.36
CA SER A 135 18.37 -39.80 -24.56
C SER A 135 19.57 -40.75 -24.41
N THR A 136 19.42 -41.99 -24.87
CA THR A 136 20.54 -42.94 -25.00
C THR A 136 21.09 -43.04 -26.43
N VAL A 137 20.53 -42.28 -27.37
CA VAL A 137 20.91 -42.32 -28.79
C VAL A 137 22.33 -41.76 -28.96
N GLN A 138 23.20 -42.47 -29.67
CA GLN A 138 24.60 -42.08 -29.90
C GLN A 138 24.79 -41.04 -31.04
N GLY A 139 23.80 -40.17 -31.20
CA GLY A 139 23.81 -39.02 -32.11
C GLY A 139 22.94 -37.91 -31.53
N ASP A 140 23.14 -36.67 -31.98
CA ASP A 140 22.37 -35.53 -31.47
C ASP A 140 20.89 -35.71 -31.84
N VAL A 141 19.99 -35.50 -30.88
CA VAL A 141 18.54 -35.61 -31.06
C VAL A 141 17.91 -34.23 -30.90
N THR A 142 17.14 -33.80 -31.89
CA THR A 142 16.31 -32.60 -31.78
C THR A 142 14.94 -32.98 -31.25
N TYR A 143 14.59 -32.44 -30.10
CA TYR A 143 13.28 -32.52 -29.47
C TYR A 143 12.51 -31.22 -29.74
N THR A 144 11.28 -31.33 -30.21
CA THR A 144 10.35 -30.20 -30.34
C THR A 144 9.11 -30.49 -29.51
N TYR A 145 8.84 -29.60 -28.55
CA TYR A 145 7.62 -29.58 -27.77
C TYR A 145 6.69 -28.52 -28.34
N GLU A 146 5.46 -28.92 -28.65
CA GLU A 146 4.41 -28.04 -29.11
C GLU A 146 3.21 -28.14 -28.18
N ILE A 147 2.59 -27.01 -27.91
CA ILE A 147 1.25 -26.96 -27.33
C ILE A 147 0.38 -26.30 -28.39
N PRO A 148 -0.19 -27.06 -29.35
CA PRO A 148 -0.97 -26.47 -30.44
C PRO A 148 -2.18 -25.68 -29.96
N SER A 149 -2.70 -26.00 -28.78
CA SER A 149 -3.80 -25.27 -28.15
C SER A 149 -3.34 -24.02 -27.37
N ALA A 150 -2.05 -23.68 -27.37
CA ALA A 150 -1.53 -22.46 -26.76
C ALA A 150 -1.04 -21.48 -27.82
N THR A 151 -1.61 -20.28 -27.89
CA THR A 151 -1.22 -19.23 -28.85
C THR A 151 -0.79 -17.95 -28.16
N ASP A 152 0.26 -17.29 -28.68
CA ASP A 152 0.62 -15.93 -28.26
C ASP A 152 -0.35 -14.87 -28.82
N TRP A 153 -0.16 -13.61 -28.43
CA TRP A 153 -0.96 -12.48 -28.92
C TRP A 153 -0.88 -12.25 -30.44
N MET A 154 0.10 -12.83 -31.14
CA MET A 154 0.23 -12.79 -32.60
C MET A 154 -0.42 -14.01 -33.29
N GLY A 155 -0.96 -14.96 -32.51
CA GLY A 155 -1.54 -16.21 -32.99
C GLY A 155 -0.52 -17.31 -33.30
N ASN A 156 0.74 -17.16 -32.87
CA ASN A 156 1.73 -18.22 -33.02
C ASN A 156 1.54 -19.26 -31.94
N ILE A 157 1.55 -20.54 -32.32
CA ILE A 157 1.50 -21.63 -31.36
C ILE A 157 2.76 -21.68 -30.48
N PHE A 158 2.62 -22.15 -29.25
CA PHE A 158 3.77 -22.47 -28.41
C PHE A 158 4.55 -23.64 -29.04
N ARG A 159 5.78 -23.35 -29.49
CA ARG A 159 6.70 -24.33 -30.05
C ARG A 159 8.11 -24.03 -29.57
N LYS A 160 8.74 -25.00 -28.92
CA LYS A 160 10.12 -24.90 -28.44
C LYS A 160 10.94 -26.10 -28.89
N THR A 161 12.16 -25.84 -29.34
CA THR A 161 13.07 -26.86 -29.87
C THR A 161 14.36 -26.88 -29.07
N ILE A 162 14.77 -28.07 -28.65
CA ILE A 162 15.98 -28.32 -27.86
C ILE A 162 16.76 -29.43 -28.55
N THR A 163 18.08 -29.28 -28.61
CA THR A 163 18.96 -30.36 -29.09
C THR A 163 19.61 -31.03 -27.88
N VAL A 164 19.35 -32.31 -27.70
CA VAL A 164 20.00 -33.17 -26.71
C VAL A 164 21.26 -33.75 -27.36
N PRO A 165 22.46 -33.52 -26.81
CA PRO A 165 23.70 -34.03 -27.37
C PRO A 165 23.74 -35.56 -27.42
N ALA A 166 24.53 -36.11 -28.32
CA ALA A 166 24.78 -37.55 -28.42
C ALA A 166 25.17 -38.19 -27.08
N ALA A 167 24.53 -39.31 -26.74
CA ALA A 167 24.89 -40.09 -25.57
C ALA A 167 26.21 -40.83 -25.77
N SER A 168 27.02 -40.91 -24.71
CA SER A 168 28.14 -41.85 -24.68
C SER A 168 27.64 -43.29 -24.58
N SER A 169 28.38 -44.25 -25.14
CA SER A 169 27.99 -45.67 -25.11
C SER A 169 27.66 -46.16 -23.69
N GLY A 170 26.46 -46.71 -23.51
CA GLY A 170 25.97 -47.19 -22.21
C GLY A 170 25.62 -46.10 -21.20
N SER A 171 25.60 -44.82 -21.60
CA SER A 171 25.24 -43.67 -20.76
C SER A 171 23.97 -42.98 -21.27
N VAL A 172 23.41 -42.08 -20.45
CA VAL A 172 22.28 -41.22 -20.80
C VAL A 172 22.79 -39.80 -20.98
N SER A 173 22.39 -39.14 -22.07
CA SER A 173 22.53 -37.69 -22.24
C SER A 173 21.32 -37.00 -21.63
N LEU A 174 21.54 -35.96 -20.84
CA LEU A 174 20.51 -35.23 -20.09
C LEU A 174 20.56 -33.74 -20.44
N GLN A 175 19.40 -33.17 -20.72
CA GLN A 175 19.22 -31.73 -20.90
C GLN A 175 18.01 -31.27 -20.09
N THR A 176 18.17 -30.17 -19.35
CA THR A 176 17.10 -29.56 -18.55
C THR A 176 17.01 -28.07 -18.82
N GLY A 177 15.83 -27.49 -18.60
CA GLY A 177 15.62 -26.06 -18.68
C GLY A 177 14.16 -25.70 -18.45
N SER A 178 13.81 -24.47 -18.80
CA SER A 178 12.46 -23.94 -18.62
C SER A 178 12.10 -23.01 -19.77
N PHE A 179 10.80 -22.94 -20.09
CA PHE A 179 10.24 -21.99 -21.03
C PHE A 179 9.08 -21.24 -20.38
N SER A 180 9.04 -19.92 -20.57
CA SER A 180 7.92 -19.09 -20.12
C SER A 180 6.66 -19.33 -20.99
N LEU A 181 5.52 -19.37 -20.32
CA LEU A 181 4.16 -19.41 -20.86
C LEU A 181 3.43 -18.06 -20.70
N ASP A 182 4.13 -17.01 -20.30
CA ASP A 182 3.52 -15.72 -19.97
C ASP A 182 2.82 -15.13 -21.19
N GLY A 183 1.57 -14.68 -21.00
CA GLY A 183 0.74 -14.08 -22.04
C GLY A 183 0.23 -15.06 -23.10
N TYR A 184 0.43 -16.37 -22.94
CA TYR A 184 -0.18 -17.36 -23.83
C TYR A 184 -1.67 -17.54 -23.52
N TYR A 185 -2.44 -17.73 -24.58
CA TYR A 185 -3.84 -18.10 -24.53
C TYR A 185 -4.00 -19.59 -24.78
N LEU A 186 -4.58 -20.31 -23.83
CA LEU A 186 -4.87 -21.73 -23.87
C LEU A 186 -6.32 -21.98 -24.31
N ASP A 187 -6.49 -22.72 -25.39
CA ASP A 187 -7.71 -23.47 -25.68
C ASP A 187 -7.68 -24.78 -24.86
N MET A 188 -8.74 -24.96 -24.06
CA MET A 188 -8.88 -26.07 -23.12
C MET A 188 -10.01 -27.03 -23.54
N GLN A 189 -10.47 -26.96 -24.80
CA GLN A 189 -11.59 -27.76 -25.30
C GLN A 189 -11.20 -29.13 -25.87
N GLY A 190 -9.93 -29.51 -25.71
CA GLY A 190 -9.38 -30.77 -26.21
C GLY A 190 -9.43 -30.89 -27.73
N GLN A 191 -9.17 -32.09 -28.24
CA GLN A 191 -9.17 -32.36 -29.68
C GLN A 191 -10.57 -32.28 -30.31
N SER A 192 -11.62 -32.54 -29.52
CA SER A 192 -13.00 -32.53 -30.00
C SER A 192 -13.60 -31.12 -30.13
N GLY A 193 -13.02 -30.12 -29.46
CA GLY A 193 -13.51 -28.75 -29.43
C GLY A 193 -14.82 -28.57 -28.67
N VAL A 194 -15.18 -29.52 -27.80
CA VAL A 194 -16.40 -29.47 -26.96
C VAL A 194 -16.15 -29.99 -25.53
N GLU A 195 -14.90 -30.25 -25.17
CA GLU A 195 -14.53 -30.68 -23.84
C GLU A 195 -14.08 -29.48 -23.00
N TYR A 196 -13.61 -29.74 -21.78
CA TYR A 196 -13.14 -28.71 -20.85
C TYR A 196 -11.89 -29.20 -20.15
N ASN A 197 -11.05 -28.26 -19.70
CA ASN A 197 -9.80 -28.53 -18.99
C ASN A 197 -8.79 -29.41 -19.74
N LYS A 198 -8.87 -29.51 -21.07
CA LYS A 198 -8.02 -30.38 -21.87
C LYS A 198 -7.08 -29.61 -22.78
N VAL A 199 -5.78 -29.76 -22.53
CA VAL A 199 -4.71 -29.13 -23.31
C VAL A 199 -4.12 -30.13 -24.29
N LEU A 200 -3.99 -29.73 -25.55
CA LEU A 200 -3.36 -30.55 -26.58
C LEU A 200 -1.87 -30.24 -26.64
N THR A 201 -1.04 -31.28 -26.58
CA THR A 201 0.41 -31.19 -26.70
C THR A 201 0.90 -32.12 -27.80
N THR A 202 2.11 -31.88 -28.31
CA THR A 202 2.75 -32.77 -29.29
C THR A 202 4.24 -32.85 -29.04
N ILE A 203 4.73 -34.08 -28.96
CA ILE A 203 6.16 -34.38 -28.83
C ILE A 203 6.68 -34.88 -30.18
N ASN A 204 7.69 -34.19 -30.71
CA ASN A 204 8.38 -34.58 -31.93
C ASN A 204 9.87 -34.76 -31.67
N CYS A 205 10.41 -35.94 -31.98
CA CYS A 205 11.85 -36.21 -31.95
C CYS A 205 12.36 -36.59 -33.33
N LYS A 206 13.47 -35.95 -33.74
CA LYS A 206 14.20 -36.26 -34.96
C LYS A 206 15.70 -36.35 -34.70
N ILE A 207 16.41 -37.08 -35.57
CA ILE A 207 17.87 -36.99 -35.60
C ILE A 207 18.24 -35.56 -35.98
N ALA A 208 19.07 -34.90 -35.17
CA ALA A 208 19.42 -33.51 -35.40
C ALA A 208 20.12 -33.34 -36.75
N GLU A 209 19.80 -32.25 -37.44
CA GLU A 209 20.39 -31.90 -38.75
C GLU A 209 21.89 -31.56 -38.63
N SER A 210 22.38 -31.31 -37.40
CA SER A 210 23.80 -31.12 -37.08
C SER A 210 24.64 -32.39 -37.21
N ASN A 211 24.02 -33.58 -37.23
CA ASN A 211 24.77 -34.83 -37.39
C ASN A 211 25.40 -34.92 -38.78
N SER A 212 26.67 -35.32 -38.83
CA SER A 212 27.44 -35.42 -40.09
C SER A 212 27.18 -36.69 -40.90
N SER A 213 26.51 -37.68 -40.31
CA SER A 213 26.19 -38.97 -40.92
C SER A 213 24.91 -39.55 -40.31
N ASP A 214 24.43 -40.66 -40.88
CA ASP A 214 23.31 -41.41 -40.31
C ASP A 214 23.63 -41.90 -38.88
N VAL A 215 22.61 -41.89 -38.02
CA VAL A 215 22.68 -42.32 -36.63
C VAL A 215 22.00 -43.66 -36.48
N SER A 216 22.69 -44.61 -35.85
CA SER A 216 22.17 -45.95 -35.64
C SER A 216 21.35 -46.02 -34.36
N VAL A 217 20.11 -46.49 -34.47
CA VAL A 217 19.16 -46.63 -33.36
C VAL A 217 18.52 -48.02 -33.36
N SER A 218 18.06 -48.47 -32.20
CA SER A 218 17.41 -49.77 -32.03
C SER A 218 16.46 -49.76 -30.83
N SER A 219 15.72 -50.85 -30.60
CA SER A 219 14.81 -51.01 -29.45
C SER A 219 15.48 -50.96 -28.07
N SER A 220 16.82 -51.00 -27.98
CA SER A 220 17.53 -50.73 -26.72
C SER A 220 17.64 -49.25 -26.39
N ASP A 221 17.44 -48.38 -27.39
CA ASP A 221 17.51 -46.93 -27.21
C ASP A 221 16.20 -46.38 -26.65
N LYS A 222 16.35 -45.41 -25.75
CA LYS A 222 15.25 -44.78 -25.01
C LYS A 222 15.36 -43.27 -25.08
N ILE A 223 14.21 -42.64 -25.19
CA ILE A 223 14.04 -41.21 -24.97
C ILE A 223 13.03 -41.03 -23.85
N ILE A 224 13.39 -40.26 -22.83
CA ILE A 224 12.48 -39.88 -21.76
C ILE A 224 12.26 -38.38 -21.86
N VAL A 225 10.99 -37.99 -21.92
CA VAL A 225 10.56 -36.61 -21.96
C VAL A 225 9.76 -36.38 -20.70
N ALA A 226 10.21 -35.46 -19.86
CA ALA A 226 9.42 -34.94 -18.75
C ALA A 226 9.18 -33.45 -19.00
N ASN A 227 7.92 -33.04 -19.03
CA ASN A 227 7.49 -31.64 -19.04
C ASN A 227 6.61 -31.41 -17.80
N GLU A 228 6.81 -30.30 -17.11
CA GLU A 228 6.06 -29.92 -15.92
C GLU A 228 5.52 -28.52 -16.10
N PHE A 229 4.19 -28.36 -16.05
CA PHE A 229 3.57 -27.05 -15.91
C PHE A 229 3.74 -26.60 -14.47
N LYS A 230 4.27 -25.39 -14.28
CA LYS A 230 4.64 -24.90 -12.96
C LYS A 230 4.34 -23.42 -12.78
N ASP A 231 3.89 -23.07 -11.58
CA ASP A 231 3.60 -21.69 -11.14
C ASP A 231 2.66 -20.96 -12.13
N VAL A 232 1.64 -21.67 -12.64
CA VAL A 232 0.71 -21.14 -13.65
C VAL A 232 -0.35 -20.27 -12.97
N VAL A 233 -0.44 -19.01 -13.39
CA VAL A 233 -1.42 -18.03 -12.93
C VAL A 233 -2.29 -17.59 -14.10
N ILE A 234 -3.61 -17.68 -13.93
CA ILE A 234 -4.60 -17.30 -14.95
C ILE A 234 -4.93 -15.81 -14.82
N GLU A 235 -4.83 -15.09 -15.92
CA GLU A 235 -5.23 -13.67 -16.05
C GLU A 235 -6.72 -13.56 -16.38
N GLU A 236 -7.18 -14.33 -17.36
CA GLU A 236 -8.56 -14.35 -17.84
C GLU A 236 -8.97 -15.80 -18.09
N ALA A 237 -10.24 -16.16 -17.84
CA ALA A 237 -10.74 -17.49 -18.18
C ALA A 237 -12.21 -17.46 -18.58
N GLU A 238 -12.62 -18.46 -19.36
CA GLU A 238 -14.02 -18.70 -19.73
C GLU A 238 -14.39 -20.15 -19.42
N GLY A 239 -15.65 -20.37 -19.03
CA GLY A 239 -16.18 -21.70 -18.75
C GLY A 239 -17.20 -21.71 -17.62
N TYR A 240 -17.13 -22.72 -16.77
CA TYR A 240 -17.90 -22.83 -15.54
C TYR A 240 -16.95 -22.93 -14.35
N PHE A 241 -17.11 -22.06 -13.36
CA PHE A 241 -16.17 -21.93 -12.24
C PHE A 241 -16.54 -22.77 -11.01
N GLY A 242 -17.48 -23.71 -11.14
CA GLY A 242 -17.96 -24.48 -10.00
C GLY A 242 -18.81 -23.65 -9.05
N GLN A 243 -19.40 -24.31 -8.04
CA GLN A 243 -20.10 -23.65 -6.94
C GLN A 243 -19.18 -23.67 -5.72
N HIS A 244 -18.82 -22.49 -5.23
CA HIS A 244 -17.88 -22.33 -4.12
C HIS A 244 -18.38 -21.31 -3.13
N THR A 245 -18.14 -21.55 -1.84
CA THR A 245 -18.35 -20.58 -0.78
C THR A 245 -16.98 -20.17 -0.25
N ILE A 246 -16.70 -18.88 -0.30
CA ILE A 246 -15.48 -18.26 0.17
C ILE A 246 -15.85 -17.41 1.38
N SER A 247 -15.16 -17.60 2.49
CA SER A 247 -15.34 -16.79 3.69
C SER A 247 -14.00 -16.18 4.06
N THR A 248 -14.01 -14.88 4.31
CA THR A 248 -12.82 -14.16 4.75
C THR A 248 -12.41 -14.58 6.18
N GLY A 249 -13.34 -15.15 6.95
CA GLY A 249 -13.25 -15.18 8.40
C GLY A 249 -13.14 -13.77 8.97
N LEU A 250 -12.62 -13.65 10.19
CA LEU A 250 -12.28 -12.35 10.78
C LEU A 250 -11.00 -11.81 10.14
N ASN A 251 -11.13 -10.73 9.37
CA ASN A 251 -10.02 -10.05 8.70
C ASN A 251 -10.11 -8.53 8.95
N PHE A 252 -9.05 -7.79 8.60
CA PHE A 252 -8.91 -6.36 8.91
C PHE A 252 -8.56 -5.56 7.66
N ALA A 253 -9.22 -4.42 7.48
CA ALA A 253 -8.86 -3.40 6.51
C ALA A 253 -8.35 -2.16 7.25
N THR A 254 -7.21 -1.61 6.84
CA THR A 254 -6.69 -0.36 7.41
C THR A 254 -7.63 0.81 7.11
N PHE A 255 -7.93 1.62 8.12
CA PHE A 255 -8.69 2.85 7.98
C PHE A 255 -7.74 4.04 8.13
N SER A 256 -7.14 4.48 7.03
CA SER A 256 -6.15 5.56 7.04
C SER A 256 -6.74 6.93 7.39
N GLY A 257 -8.07 7.06 7.29
CA GLY A 257 -8.83 8.29 7.50
C GLY A 257 -8.57 8.97 8.86
N PHE A 258 -8.28 8.18 9.89
CA PHE A 258 -8.07 8.70 11.25
C PHE A 258 -6.68 8.38 11.84
N SER A 259 -5.71 8.03 10.99
CA SER A 259 -4.39 7.54 11.43
C SER A 259 -3.57 8.49 12.31
N LYS A 260 -3.81 9.81 12.24
CA LYS A 260 -3.09 10.82 13.06
C LYS A 260 -3.75 11.11 14.42
N TRP A 261 -4.97 10.63 14.64
CA TRP A 261 -5.70 10.85 15.89
C TRP A 261 -5.36 9.77 16.91
N VAL A 262 -4.91 10.17 18.09
CA VAL A 262 -4.35 9.25 19.09
C VAL A 262 -5.17 9.15 20.37
N SER A 263 -6.08 10.10 20.62
CA SER A 263 -7.01 10.06 21.76
C SER A 263 -8.08 11.15 21.65
N GLY A 264 -9.03 11.13 22.60
CA GLY A 264 -10.14 12.09 22.68
C GLY A 264 -11.37 11.62 21.95
N SER A 265 -12.41 12.45 21.92
CA SER A 265 -13.64 12.13 21.20
C SER A 265 -14.03 13.25 20.24
N ILE A 266 -14.70 12.83 19.18
CA ILE A 266 -15.39 13.68 18.22
C ILE A 266 -16.87 13.32 18.25
N ASP A 267 -17.73 14.32 18.16
CA ASP A 267 -19.17 14.18 17.93
C ASP A 267 -19.47 14.93 16.62
N ILE A 268 -19.97 14.19 15.63
CA ILE A 268 -20.13 14.62 14.24
C ILE A 268 -21.60 14.99 14.01
N GLU A 269 -21.86 16.15 13.40
CA GLU A 269 -23.25 16.62 13.22
C GLU A 269 -24.03 15.75 12.24
N ASP A 270 -23.41 15.43 11.10
CA ASP A 270 -24.01 14.66 10.02
C ASP A 270 -22.95 13.76 9.38
N LEU A 271 -23.34 12.51 9.11
CA LEU A 271 -22.49 11.51 8.46
C LEU A 271 -23.32 10.66 7.48
N GLU A 272 -22.76 10.51 6.28
CA GLU A 272 -23.24 9.57 5.28
C GLU A 272 -22.17 8.51 5.01
N LEU A 273 -22.59 7.26 4.95
CA LEU A 273 -21.73 6.13 4.61
C LEU A 273 -22.41 5.28 3.53
N ASN A 274 -21.72 5.09 2.42
CA ASN A 274 -22.17 4.26 1.32
C ASN A 274 -21.37 2.96 1.34
N LEU A 275 -22.09 1.85 1.41
CA LEU A 275 -21.51 0.52 1.16
C LEU A 275 -21.85 0.12 -0.26
N THR A 276 -20.82 -0.05 -1.08
CA THR A 276 -20.94 -0.44 -2.49
C THR A 276 -20.36 -1.84 -2.68
N LEU A 277 -21.19 -2.77 -3.13
CA LEU A 277 -20.81 -4.13 -3.46
C LEU A 277 -20.75 -4.24 -4.99
N LYS A 278 -19.62 -4.69 -5.53
CA LYS A 278 -19.43 -4.84 -6.97
C LYS A 278 -19.11 -6.29 -7.31
N ASN A 279 -19.70 -6.80 -8.37
CA ASN A 279 -19.33 -8.07 -8.98
C ASN A 279 -18.81 -7.82 -10.40
N GLY A 280 -17.50 -7.89 -10.58
CA GLY A 280 -16.84 -7.78 -11.89
C GLY A 280 -16.79 -9.11 -12.67
N LEU A 281 -17.14 -10.23 -12.03
CA LEU A 281 -17.07 -11.55 -12.63
C LEU A 281 -18.30 -11.82 -13.50
N GLY A 282 -18.12 -12.60 -14.57
CA GLY A 282 -19.19 -13.13 -15.40
C GLY A 282 -20.03 -14.22 -14.73
N ILE A 283 -20.06 -14.25 -13.40
CA ILE A 283 -20.59 -15.29 -12.53
C ILE A 283 -21.63 -14.67 -11.61
N ASP A 284 -22.77 -15.33 -11.38
CA ASP A 284 -23.72 -14.87 -10.36
C ASP A 284 -23.18 -15.17 -8.96
N ALA A 285 -23.35 -14.25 -8.01
CA ALA A 285 -22.84 -14.40 -6.66
C ALA A 285 -23.89 -14.01 -5.60
N PHE A 286 -23.85 -14.70 -4.46
CA PHE A 286 -24.48 -14.23 -3.23
C PHE A 286 -23.41 -13.74 -2.27
N LEU A 287 -23.65 -12.59 -1.62
CA LEU A 287 -22.72 -11.99 -0.67
C LEU A 287 -23.46 -11.68 0.62
N ARG A 288 -22.87 -12.06 1.76
CA ARG A 288 -23.35 -11.72 3.10
C ARG A 288 -22.23 -11.08 3.91
N ILE A 289 -22.49 -9.88 4.42
CA ILE A 289 -21.61 -9.21 5.38
C ILE A 289 -22.06 -9.65 6.76
N ASN A 290 -21.33 -10.57 7.40
CA ASN A 290 -21.67 -11.09 8.73
C ASN A 290 -21.41 -10.04 9.81
N GLN A 291 -20.33 -9.26 9.67
CA GLN A 291 -19.92 -8.26 10.66
C GLN A 291 -19.06 -7.17 10.03
N LEU A 292 -19.24 -5.94 10.50
CA LEU A 292 -18.29 -4.82 10.35
C LEU A 292 -18.08 -4.20 11.73
N LEU A 293 -16.83 -4.05 12.15
CA LEU A 293 -16.44 -3.66 13.50
C LEU A 293 -15.31 -2.64 13.42
N SER A 294 -15.56 -1.43 13.92
CA SER A 294 -14.53 -0.42 14.05
C SER A 294 -13.59 -0.80 15.19
N GLN A 295 -12.30 -0.90 14.89
CA GLN A 295 -11.24 -0.93 15.89
C GLN A 295 -10.72 0.50 16.05
N GLY A 296 -11.47 1.26 16.85
CA GLY A 296 -11.20 2.66 17.14
C GLY A 296 -10.14 2.88 18.20
N VAL A 297 -9.65 4.12 18.32
CA VAL A 297 -8.63 4.52 19.30
C VAL A 297 -9.09 4.25 20.74
N ASN A 298 -10.36 4.52 21.05
CA ASN A 298 -10.88 4.44 22.42
C ASN A 298 -11.80 3.25 22.67
N SER A 299 -12.36 2.67 21.60
CA SER A 299 -13.43 1.70 21.71
C SER A 299 -13.59 0.91 20.43
N THR A 300 -14.09 -0.32 20.58
CA THR A 300 -14.53 -1.14 19.48
C THR A 300 -16.04 -1.00 19.30
N VAL A 301 -16.51 -0.69 18.08
CA VAL A 301 -17.94 -0.44 17.80
C VAL A 301 -18.40 -1.28 16.61
N SER A 302 -19.40 -2.13 16.82
CA SER A 302 -20.00 -2.91 15.72
C SER A 302 -20.96 -2.03 14.94
N LEU A 303 -20.86 -2.05 13.61
CA LEU A 303 -21.86 -1.43 12.76
C LEU A 303 -23.17 -2.22 12.87
N SER A 304 -24.26 -1.48 13.01
CA SER A 304 -25.63 -1.98 13.09
C SER A 304 -26.44 -1.33 11.97
N HIS A 305 -26.81 -2.13 11.00
CA HIS A 305 -27.67 -1.75 9.87
C HIS A 305 -28.36 -3.02 9.33
N SER A 306 -29.47 -2.88 8.60
CA SER A 306 -30.22 -4.04 8.09
C SER A 306 -29.42 -4.90 7.11
N ILE A 307 -28.41 -4.33 6.44
CA ILE A 307 -27.53 -5.06 5.51
C ILE A 307 -26.65 -6.10 6.23
N ILE A 308 -26.37 -5.91 7.53
CA ILE A 308 -25.52 -6.84 8.28
C ILE A 308 -26.30 -8.14 8.52
N GLY A 309 -25.74 -9.24 8.02
CA GLY A 309 -26.37 -10.56 8.00
C GLY A 309 -27.37 -10.78 6.86
N GLU A 310 -27.64 -9.77 6.02
CA GLU A 310 -28.51 -9.91 4.85
C GLU A 310 -27.78 -10.65 3.72
N LEU A 311 -28.48 -11.56 3.04
CA LEU A 311 -27.96 -12.24 1.86
C LEU A 311 -28.27 -11.41 0.61
N ILE A 312 -27.26 -10.75 0.06
CA ILE A 312 -27.36 -9.89 -1.12
C ILE A 312 -27.10 -10.70 -2.38
N THR A 313 -27.95 -10.57 -3.39
CA THR A 313 -27.73 -11.16 -4.72
C THR A 313 -27.01 -10.16 -5.62
N LEU A 314 -25.85 -10.56 -6.14
CA LEU A 314 -25.09 -9.81 -7.14
C LEU A 314 -25.17 -10.57 -8.46
N SER A 315 -25.78 -9.95 -9.48
CA SER A 315 -25.82 -10.54 -10.81
C SER A 315 -24.41 -10.60 -11.42
N ARG A 316 -24.21 -11.49 -12.39
CA ARG A 316 -23.02 -11.48 -13.25
C ARG A 316 -22.76 -10.12 -13.91
N ALA A 317 -21.49 -9.80 -14.11
CA ALA A 317 -21.03 -8.69 -14.94
C ALA A 317 -21.32 -8.94 -16.42
N SER A 318 -21.34 -7.86 -17.20
CA SER A 318 -21.46 -7.93 -18.66
C SER A 318 -20.15 -7.53 -19.33
N ARG A 319 -19.76 -8.27 -20.36
CA ARG A 319 -18.57 -7.98 -21.18
C ARG A 319 -19.00 -7.39 -22.52
N TYR A 320 -18.44 -6.23 -22.87
CA TYR A 320 -18.66 -5.57 -24.16
C TYR A 320 -17.31 -5.22 -24.81
N TYR A 321 -16.93 -6.01 -25.81
CA TYR A 321 -15.55 -6.04 -26.32
C TYR A 321 -14.57 -6.24 -25.15
N ASP A 322 -13.59 -5.35 -24.99
CA ASP A 322 -12.56 -5.42 -23.95
C ASP A 322 -12.98 -4.69 -22.65
N SER A 323 -14.25 -4.31 -22.50
CA SER A 323 -14.74 -3.61 -21.31
C SER A 323 -15.68 -4.48 -20.51
N ILE A 324 -15.39 -4.60 -19.22
CA ILE A 324 -16.25 -5.26 -18.23
C ILE A 324 -17.08 -4.20 -17.51
N VAL A 325 -18.40 -4.40 -17.49
CA VAL A 325 -19.35 -3.60 -16.72
C VAL A 325 -19.82 -4.43 -15.53
N PRO A 326 -19.38 -4.12 -14.30
CA PRO A 326 -19.73 -4.88 -13.11
C PRO A 326 -21.20 -4.69 -12.74
N SER A 327 -21.76 -5.68 -12.05
CA SER A 327 -23.01 -5.49 -11.31
C SER A 327 -22.71 -4.73 -10.01
N VAL A 328 -23.59 -3.80 -9.63
CA VAL A 328 -23.39 -2.91 -8.48
C VAL A 328 -24.64 -2.94 -7.60
N TYR A 329 -24.44 -3.15 -6.30
CA TYR A 329 -25.44 -2.95 -5.27
C TYR A 329 -24.93 -1.88 -4.30
N GLU A 330 -25.75 -0.89 -3.99
CA GLU A 330 -25.39 0.20 -3.08
C GLU A 330 -26.42 0.32 -1.96
N THR A 331 -25.93 0.57 -0.75
CA THR A 331 -26.77 0.94 0.38
C THR A 331 -26.22 2.17 1.07
N HIS A 332 -27.12 3.02 1.54
CA HIS A 332 -26.81 4.29 2.18
C HIS A 332 -27.12 4.20 3.67
N LEU A 333 -26.13 4.50 4.50
CA LEU A 333 -26.20 4.47 5.95
C LEU A 333 -26.04 5.90 6.48
N ASN A 334 -26.87 6.24 7.45
CA ASN A 334 -26.80 7.50 8.20
C ASN A 334 -27.37 7.28 9.61
N ALA A 335 -27.41 8.33 10.41
CA ALA A 335 -27.94 8.31 11.78
C ALA A 335 -29.40 7.82 11.91
N SER A 336 -30.19 7.86 10.82
CA SER A 336 -31.62 7.49 10.86
C SER A 336 -31.87 5.98 10.72
N ASN A 337 -30.93 5.23 10.12
CA ASN A 337 -31.09 3.80 9.84
C ASN A 337 -29.96 2.93 10.40
N SER A 338 -28.94 3.54 11.00
CA SER A 338 -27.75 2.84 11.50
C SER A 338 -27.14 3.55 12.71
N ASN A 339 -26.10 2.96 13.29
CA ASN A 339 -25.26 3.59 14.31
C ASN A 339 -23.94 4.15 13.73
N VAL A 340 -23.93 4.55 12.47
CA VAL A 340 -22.72 4.90 11.73
C VAL A 340 -21.92 6.05 12.37
N ASP A 341 -22.59 7.00 13.02
CA ASP A 341 -21.94 8.08 13.77
C ASP A 341 -21.04 7.49 14.85
N ASN A 342 -21.59 6.68 15.76
CA ASN A 342 -20.82 5.99 16.81
C ASN A 342 -19.69 5.11 16.22
N PHE A 343 -19.92 4.53 15.04
CA PHE A 343 -18.92 3.71 14.37
C PHE A 343 -17.70 4.56 13.95
N LEU A 344 -17.89 5.72 13.33
CA LEU A 344 -16.76 6.59 12.94
C LEU A 344 -16.23 7.47 14.08
N GLU A 345 -17.07 7.89 15.02
CA GLU A 345 -16.68 8.66 16.21
C GLU A 345 -15.76 7.88 17.16
N SER A 346 -15.75 6.54 17.03
CA SER A 346 -14.73 5.70 17.68
C SER A 346 -13.30 5.94 17.14
N LEU A 347 -13.16 6.69 16.04
CA LEU A 347 -11.92 6.99 15.32
C LEU A 347 -11.24 5.70 14.83
N PRO A 348 -11.85 4.94 13.89
CA PRO A 348 -11.32 3.67 13.40
C PRO A 348 -9.89 3.82 12.89
N GLN A 349 -8.99 2.99 13.39
CA GLN A 349 -7.67 2.74 12.79
C GLN A 349 -7.73 1.57 11.81
N GLU A 350 -8.60 0.61 12.11
CA GLU A 350 -8.88 -0.56 11.28
C GLU A 350 -10.39 -0.84 11.32
N VAL A 351 -10.89 -1.45 10.26
CA VAL A 351 -12.22 -2.06 10.20
C VAL A 351 -12.03 -3.56 10.13
N GLU A 352 -12.46 -4.24 11.18
CA GLU A 352 -12.57 -5.70 11.19
C GLU A 352 -13.86 -6.12 10.48
N TYR A 353 -13.77 -7.09 9.58
CA TYR A 353 -14.88 -7.56 8.76
C TYR A 353 -14.92 -9.09 8.67
N ASP A 354 -16.13 -9.62 8.50
CA ASP A 354 -16.40 -11.01 8.15
C ASP A 354 -17.42 -11.02 7.00
N ILE A 355 -16.97 -11.46 5.83
CA ILE A 355 -17.75 -11.48 4.59
C ILE A 355 -17.72 -12.90 4.03
N GLU A 356 -18.88 -13.38 3.62
CA GLU A 356 -19.07 -14.65 2.92
C GLU A 356 -19.58 -14.38 1.50
N VAL A 357 -18.95 -15.00 0.51
CA VAL A 357 -19.33 -14.94 -0.90
C VAL A 357 -19.56 -16.36 -1.42
N GLU A 358 -20.72 -16.61 -2.00
CA GLU A 358 -21.04 -17.84 -2.72
C GLU A 358 -21.08 -17.54 -4.22
N VAL A 359 -20.18 -18.16 -4.99
CA VAL A 359 -20.14 -18.04 -6.45
C VAL A 359 -20.90 -19.19 -7.12
N ASN A 360 -21.58 -18.89 -8.23
CA ASN A 360 -22.49 -19.81 -8.93
C ASN A 360 -23.50 -20.50 -7.99
N PRO A 361 -24.24 -19.75 -7.14
CA PRO A 361 -25.17 -20.34 -6.17
C PRO A 361 -26.34 -21.09 -6.84
N LEU A 362 -26.59 -20.83 -8.12
CA LEU A 362 -27.63 -21.50 -8.93
C LEU A 362 -27.05 -22.62 -9.82
N GLY A 363 -25.76 -22.93 -9.70
CA GLY A 363 -25.04 -23.84 -10.57
C GLY A 363 -24.82 -23.28 -11.98
N ASN A 364 -24.62 -24.16 -12.95
CA ASN A 364 -24.30 -23.79 -14.35
C ASN A 364 -25.54 -23.30 -15.13
N VAL A 365 -26.04 -22.11 -14.77
CA VAL A 365 -27.18 -21.48 -15.44
C VAL A 365 -26.79 -20.77 -16.73
N SER A 366 -25.50 -20.50 -16.94
CA SER A 366 -24.98 -19.83 -18.14
C SER A 366 -24.63 -20.78 -19.29
N GLY A 367 -24.55 -22.07 -19.02
CA GLY A 367 -24.11 -23.06 -20.00
C GLY A 367 -22.62 -22.91 -20.34
N TYR A 368 -21.76 -22.76 -19.32
CA TYR A 368 -20.31 -22.59 -19.45
C TYR A 368 -19.88 -21.30 -20.15
N ASN A 369 -20.70 -20.24 -20.05
CA ASN A 369 -20.38 -18.91 -20.58
C ASN A 369 -20.06 -17.92 -19.46
N ASP A 370 -19.65 -18.42 -18.29
CA ASP A 370 -19.12 -17.54 -17.26
C ASP A 370 -17.72 -17.07 -17.69
N PHE A 371 -17.30 -15.92 -17.21
CA PHE A 371 -15.96 -15.42 -17.42
C PHE A 371 -15.34 -14.91 -16.13
N TYR A 372 -14.01 -14.98 -16.08
CA TYR A 372 -13.15 -14.43 -15.05
C TYR A 372 -12.14 -13.48 -15.70
N ASP A 373 -11.82 -12.43 -14.97
CA ASP A 373 -10.79 -11.46 -15.30
C ASP A 373 -10.17 -10.99 -13.98
N MET A 374 -8.85 -11.13 -13.85
CA MET A 374 -8.11 -10.80 -12.63
C MET A 374 -8.24 -9.31 -12.25
N ASP A 375 -8.48 -8.43 -13.21
CA ASP A 375 -8.66 -6.99 -12.98
C ASP A 375 -10.12 -6.61 -12.66
N ALA A 376 -11.05 -7.57 -12.67
CA ALA A 376 -12.48 -7.35 -12.37
C ALA A 376 -13.02 -8.25 -11.23
N PRO A 377 -12.48 -8.13 -10.00
CA PRO A 377 -12.86 -8.96 -8.87
C PRO A 377 -14.27 -8.65 -8.31
N ILE A 378 -14.71 -9.47 -7.35
CA ILE A 378 -15.82 -9.09 -6.46
C ILE A 378 -15.25 -8.18 -5.37
N GLY A 379 -15.84 -7.00 -5.20
CA GLY A 379 -15.34 -5.99 -4.27
C GLY A 379 -16.40 -5.46 -3.31
N VAL A 380 -15.99 -5.10 -2.09
CA VAL A 380 -16.82 -4.37 -1.12
C VAL A 380 -16.10 -3.08 -0.74
N PHE A 381 -16.75 -1.95 -0.98
CA PHE A 381 -16.19 -0.62 -0.83
C PHE A 381 -16.98 0.19 0.19
N LEU A 382 -16.26 1.03 0.92
CA LEU A 382 -16.75 1.94 1.94
C LEU A 382 -16.45 3.38 1.50
N ASP A 383 -17.49 4.19 1.27
CA ASP A 383 -17.36 5.64 1.01
C ASP A 383 -18.06 6.39 2.15
N ALA A 384 -17.29 7.09 2.98
CA ALA A 384 -17.82 7.92 4.05
C ALA A 384 -17.69 9.40 3.68
N SER A 385 -18.75 10.17 3.86
CA SER A 385 -18.79 11.61 3.62
C SER A 385 -19.37 12.31 4.84
N MET A 386 -18.58 13.21 5.45
CA MET A 386 -19.00 13.99 6.61
C MET A 386 -18.62 15.47 6.45
N PRO A 387 -19.55 16.42 6.60
CA PRO A 387 -19.21 17.81 6.79
C PRO A 387 -18.38 17.96 8.05
N LEU A 388 -17.34 18.80 8.03
CA LEU A 388 -16.52 19.07 9.20
C LEU A 388 -17.23 20.07 10.12
N SER A 389 -18.33 19.60 10.72
CA SER A 389 -19.12 20.25 11.75
C SER A 389 -19.14 19.33 12.96
N LEU A 390 -18.38 19.70 14.00
CA LEU A 390 -18.05 18.76 15.06
C LEU A 390 -18.02 19.41 16.45
N ILE A 391 -18.13 18.56 17.46
CA ILE A 391 -17.75 18.85 18.84
C ILE A 391 -16.52 18.00 19.16
N ALA A 392 -15.39 18.66 19.44
CA ALA A 392 -14.16 18.00 19.87
C ALA A 392 -14.05 18.05 21.40
N ASN A 393 -13.63 16.95 22.02
CA ASN A 393 -13.31 16.88 23.43
C ASN A 393 -11.99 16.14 23.61
N ASN A 394 -10.96 16.88 24.03
CA ASN A 394 -9.57 16.42 24.11
C ASN A 394 -9.10 15.69 22.84
N LEU A 395 -9.61 16.09 21.67
CA LEU A 395 -9.32 15.42 20.41
C LEU A 395 -7.85 15.66 20.07
N THR A 396 -7.03 14.62 20.18
CA THR A 396 -5.57 14.73 20.17
C THR A 396 -5.02 14.25 18.85
N LEU A 397 -4.31 15.15 18.18
CA LEU A 397 -3.56 14.90 16.96
C LEU A 397 -2.07 14.87 17.27
N GLN A 398 -1.34 13.93 16.68
CA GLN A 398 0.11 13.86 16.77
C GLN A 398 0.75 13.82 15.38
N ASP A 399 1.82 14.61 15.22
CA ASP A 399 2.64 14.61 14.01
C ASP A 399 4.12 14.77 14.34
N THR A 400 5.00 14.26 13.46
CA THR A 400 6.45 14.38 13.62
C THR A 400 7.00 15.46 12.69
N LEU A 401 7.62 16.49 13.27
CA LEU A 401 8.29 17.56 12.55
C LEU A 401 9.79 17.25 12.42
N THR A 402 10.36 17.53 11.25
CA THR A 402 11.82 17.46 11.03
C THR A 402 12.40 18.87 10.95
N ILE A 403 13.46 19.13 11.71
CA ILE A 403 14.17 20.41 11.76
C ILE A 403 15.63 20.18 11.39
N ASP A 404 16.13 20.98 10.44
CA ASP A 404 17.55 21.08 10.13
C ASP A 404 18.17 22.30 10.83
N LEU A 405 19.10 22.04 11.75
CA LEU A 405 19.87 23.07 12.46
C LEU A 405 21.33 23.16 12.00
N SER A 406 21.67 22.61 10.84
CA SER A 406 23.04 22.61 10.29
C SER A 406 23.66 24.01 10.18
N GLY A 407 22.86 25.05 9.91
CA GLY A 407 23.28 26.45 9.86
C GLY A 407 23.43 27.16 11.21
N ALA A 408 23.01 26.53 12.32
CA ALA A 408 22.94 27.14 13.65
C ALA A 408 23.91 26.50 14.67
N ALA A 409 25.07 26.02 14.20
CA ALA A 409 26.06 25.28 15.01
C ALA A 409 26.56 26.03 16.26
N SER A 410 26.55 27.36 16.25
CA SER A 410 27.05 28.21 17.35
C SER A 410 26.02 28.59 18.42
N VAL A 411 24.75 28.17 18.27
CA VAL A 411 23.64 28.57 19.16
C VAL A 411 23.49 27.59 20.33
N ASN A 412 24.08 27.84 21.48
CA ASN A 412 24.02 26.86 22.57
C ASN A 412 22.68 26.81 23.30
N GLU A 413 21.91 27.89 23.30
CA GLU A 413 20.60 28.01 23.95
C GLU A 413 19.84 29.10 23.20
N VAL A 414 18.52 29.00 23.12
CA VAL A 414 17.69 30.02 22.48
C VAL A 414 16.35 30.15 23.19
N THR A 415 15.94 31.39 23.39
CA THR A 415 14.56 31.72 23.78
C THR A 415 13.81 32.16 22.53
N LEU A 416 12.67 31.51 22.27
CA LEU A 416 11.77 31.84 21.16
C LEU A 416 10.48 32.44 21.71
N LEU A 417 10.08 33.57 21.16
CA LEU A 417 8.74 34.13 21.35
C LEU A 417 7.87 33.66 20.18
N LEU A 418 6.87 32.85 20.50
CA LEU A 418 5.90 32.29 19.58
C LEU A 418 4.57 33.03 19.72
N GLU A 419 4.14 33.67 18.65
CA GLU A 419 2.83 34.33 18.54
C GLU A 419 1.93 33.45 17.66
N ILE A 420 0.81 32.96 18.20
CA ILE A 420 -0.15 32.12 17.49
C ILE A 420 -1.48 32.86 17.38
N MET A 421 -1.96 33.04 16.15
CA MET A 421 -3.29 33.53 15.83
C MET A 421 -4.17 32.37 15.38
N ASN A 422 -5.22 32.07 16.15
CA ASN A 422 -6.12 30.98 15.84
C ASN A 422 -7.41 31.51 15.20
N GLY A 423 -7.60 31.16 13.93
CA GLY A 423 -8.81 31.41 13.15
C GLY A 423 -9.79 30.25 13.12
N LEU A 424 -9.52 29.15 13.84
CA LEU A 424 -10.43 28.01 13.96
C LEU A 424 -11.41 28.22 15.14
N PRO A 425 -12.67 27.79 15.03
CA PRO A 425 -13.64 27.85 16.11
C PRO A 425 -13.42 26.76 17.19
N LEU A 426 -12.17 26.30 17.36
CA LEU A 426 -11.75 25.29 18.33
C LEU A 426 -10.63 25.88 19.17
N GLN A 427 -10.66 25.63 20.48
CA GLN A 427 -9.50 25.87 21.33
C GLN A 427 -8.45 24.80 21.02
N ALA A 428 -7.18 25.19 21.01
CA ALA A 428 -6.08 24.26 20.81
C ALA A 428 -5.09 24.34 21.97
N ASN A 429 -4.65 23.20 22.49
CA ASN A 429 -3.49 23.11 23.37
C ASN A 429 -2.34 22.49 22.58
N VAL A 430 -1.25 23.24 22.42
CA VAL A 430 -0.10 22.80 21.62
C VAL A 430 1.04 22.38 22.55
N GLU A 431 1.64 21.23 22.27
CA GLU A 431 2.81 20.68 22.94
C GLU A 431 3.86 20.28 21.90
N ILE A 432 5.14 20.53 22.20
CA ILE A 432 6.26 20.14 21.35
C ILE A 432 7.27 19.34 22.18
N GLY A 433 7.42 18.07 21.84
CA GLY A 433 8.40 17.14 22.40
C GLY A 433 9.63 17.01 21.51
N VAL A 434 10.81 16.80 22.11
CA VAL A 434 12.04 16.41 21.39
C VAL A 434 12.13 14.89 21.37
N LEU A 435 12.35 14.33 20.19
CA LEU A 435 12.50 12.89 19.98
C LEU A 435 13.97 12.46 19.97
N ASP A 436 14.25 11.25 20.45
CA ASP A 436 15.51 10.57 20.24
C ASP A 436 15.54 9.76 18.93
N ALA A 437 16.65 9.08 18.66
CA ALA A 437 16.83 8.24 17.47
C ALA A 437 15.85 7.03 17.39
N ASN A 438 15.13 6.70 18.47
CA ASN A 438 14.16 5.62 18.54
C ASN A 438 12.72 6.14 18.65
N ASP A 439 12.46 7.41 18.30
CA ASP A 439 11.13 8.05 18.35
C ASP A 439 10.50 8.12 19.75
N LYS A 440 11.34 8.16 20.78
CA LYS A 440 10.88 8.40 22.14
C LYS A 440 10.99 9.87 22.51
N VAL A 441 9.94 10.42 23.10
CA VAL A 441 9.97 11.77 23.69
C VAL A 441 10.93 11.78 24.88
N VAL A 442 12.04 12.52 24.75
CA VAL A 442 13.08 12.66 25.77
C VAL A 442 13.03 13.99 26.51
N SER A 443 12.41 15.01 25.92
CA SER A 443 12.15 16.31 26.53
C SER A 443 10.90 16.96 25.96
N ARG A 444 10.35 17.95 26.67
CA ARG A 444 9.24 18.81 26.21
C ARG A 444 9.70 20.26 26.25
N ILE A 445 10.03 20.79 25.07
CA ILE A 445 10.50 22.17 24.92
C ILE A 445 9.33 23.17 24.94
N PHE A 446 8.14 22.71 24.60
CA PHE A 446 6.91 23.49 24.70
C PHE A 446 5.85 22.63 25.39
N SER A 447 5.35 23.11 26.54
CA SER A 447 4.30 22.43 27.30
C SER A 447 2.91 22.97 26.92
N PRO A 448 1.81 22.24 27.21
CA PRO A 448 0.47 22.58 26.75
C PRO A 448 0.11 24.04 27.05
N ASN A 449 0.07 24.83 26.00
CA ASN A 449 -0.27 26.24 26.06
C ASN A 449 -1.59 26.46 25.33
N VAL A 450 -2.52 27.11 26.02
CA VAL A 450 -3.86 27.35 25.51
C VAL A 450 -3.80 28.42 24.42
N VAL A 451 -4.21 28.03 23.23
CA VAL A 451 -4.54 28.92 22.12
C VAL A 451 -6.07 29.02 22.08
N PRO A 452 -6.68 30.14 22.51
CA PRO A 452 -8.13 30.24 22.60
C PRO A 452 -8.82 30.00 21.26
N SER A 453 -10.08 29.57 21.26
CA SER A 453 -10.86 29.47 20.02
C SER A 453 -11.09 30.85 19.39
N ALA A 454 -11.28 30.88 18.07
CA ALA A 454 -11.79 32.08 17.40
C ALA A 454 -13.25 32.37 17.82
N LEU A 455 -13.65 33.65 17.75
CA LEU A 455 -15.01 34.06 18.12
C LEU A 455 -15.98 33.79 16.97
N VAL A 456 -17.00 32.97 17.20
CA VAL A 456 -18.05 32.66 16.23
C VAL A 456 -19.18 33.70 16.30
N GLY A 457 -19.57 34.25 15.15
CA GLY A 457 -20.67 35.19 14.99
C GLY A 457 -22.03 34.50 15.01
N SER A 458 -23.11 35.29 14.97
CA SER A 458 -24.49 34.77 14.96
C SER A 458 -24.87 33.98 13.70
N ASP A 459 -24.06 34.06 12.65
CA ASP A 459 -24.18 33.31 11.40
C ASP A 459 -23.45 31.95 11.43
N GLY A 460 -22.89 31.56 12.58
CA GLY A 460 -22.13 30.32 12.74
C GLY A 460 -20.72 30.35 12.15
N LYS A 461 -20.23 31.53 11.70
CA LYS A 461 -18.90 31.70 11.12
C LYS A 461 -17.97 32.45 12.07
N VAL A 462 -16.67 32.18 11.97
CA VAL A 462 -15.63 32.93 12.67
C VAL A 462 -15.68 34.40 12.26
N SER A 463 -15.89 35.26 13.26
CA SER A 463 -15.97 36.72 13.13
C SER A 463 -14.63 37.41 13.43
N SER A 464 -13.80 36.82 14.29
CA SER A 464 -12.46 37.30 14.61
C SER A 464 -11.59 36.17 15.17
N SER A 465 -10.31 36.18 14.77
CA SER A 465 -9.29 35.27 15.31
C SER A 465 -8.92 35.66 16.74
N SER A 466 -8.55 34.67 17.54
CA SER A 466 -7.87 34.88 18.82
C SER A 466 -6.36 34.96 18.60
N SER A 467 -5.63 35.54 19.56
CA SER A 467 -4.16 35.54 19.56
C SER A 467 -3.63 35.15 20.93
N SER A 468 -2.46 34.52 20.94
CA SER A 468 -1.72 34.13 22.14
C SER A 468 -0.23 34.26 21.90
N GLU A 469 0.51 34.66 22.93
CA GLU A 469 1.97 34.78 22.91
C GLU A 469 2.57 33.83 23.94
N HIS A 470 3.59 33.09 23.53
CA HIS A 470 4.24 32.07 24.34
C HIS A 470 5.75 32.17 24.24
N GLU A 471 6.45 31.88 25.33
CA GLU A 471 7.91 31.84 25.38
C GLU A 471 8.37 30.38 25.45
N VAL A 472 9.31 30.00 24.56
CA VAL A 472 9.86 28.65 24.45
C VAL A 472 11.36 28.73 24.69
N LEU A 473 11.81 28.16 25.80
CA LEU A 473 13.23 28.03 26.09
C LEU A 473 13.74 26.68 25.58
N ILE A 474 14.69 26.71 24.65
CA ILE A 474 15.40 25.51 24.21
C ILE A 474 16.81 25.56 24.82
N ASP A 475 17.00 24.77 25.87
CA ASP A 475 18.26 24.71 26.60
C ASP A 475 19.37 24.01 25.79
N SER A 476 20.59 24.03 26.33
CA SER A 476 21.75 23.41 25.68
C SER A 476 21.68 21.90 25.47
N GLN A 477 20.94 21.17 26.31
CA GLN A 477 20.78 19.73 26.16
C GLN A 477 19.81 19.44 25.02
N ASP A 478 18.68 20.14 24.97
CA ASP A 478 17.68 19.98 23.93
C ASP A 478 18.17 20.52 22.59
N MET A 479 18.91 21.64 22.56
CA MET A 479 19.60 22.11 21.35
C MET A 479 20.56 21.05 20.78
N SER A 480 21.27 20.32 21.64
CA SER A 480 22.16 19.24 21.21
C SER A 480 21.37 18.05 20.65
N ARG A 481 20.29 17.64 21.33
CA ARG A 481 19.41 16.54 20.88
C ARG A 481 18.73 16.84 19.54
N ILE A 482 18.24 18.07 19.35
CA ILE A 482 17.62 18.51 18.10
C ILE A 482 18.66 18.55 16.98
N ARG A 483 19.91 18.93 17.25
CA ARG A 483 20.98 18.86 16.24
C ARG A 483 21.34 17.43 15.84
N GLU A 484 21.33 16.51 16.80
CA GLU A 484 21.69 15.11 16.56
C GLU A 484 20.59 14.36 15.80
N ASN A 485 19.34 14.53 16.20
CA ASN A 485 18.23 13.72 15.67
C ASN A 485 17.29 14.49 14.74
N GLY A 486 17.20 15.82 14.86
CA GLY A 486 16.39 16.67 14.00
C GLY A 486 14.89 16.44 14.07
N ARG A 487 14.37 15.70 15.06
CA ARG A 487 12.96 15.28 15.11
C ARG A 487 12.24 15.79 16.35
N LEU A 488 11.07 16.37 16.13
CA LEU A 488 10.15 16.83 17.17
C LEU A 488 8.79 16.17 17.02
N LEU A 489 8.11 15.92 18.13
CA LEU A 489 6.72 15.49 18.16
C LEU A 489 5.84 16.71 18.45
N LEU A 490 5.00 17.09 17.49
CA LEU A 490 3.94 18.06 17.67
C LEU A 490 2.70 17.31 18.18
N THR A 491 2.16 17.72 19.32
CA THR A 491 0.86 17.26 19.81
C THR A 491 -0.09 18.45 19.89
N VAL A 492 -1.26 18.34 19.28
CA VAL A 492 -2.31 19.35 19.33
C VAL A 492 -3.58 18.72 19.88
N VAL A 493 -4.10 19.28 20.96
CA VAL A 493 -5.36 18.85 21.58
C VAL A 493 -6.42 19.90 21.28
N PHE A 494 -7.49 19.49 20.60
CA PHE A 494 -8.62 20.36 20.26
C PHE A 494 -9.80 20.17 21.20
N ASP A 495 -10.39 21.29 21.61
CA ASP A 495 -11.62 21.35 22.40
C ASP A 495 -12.60 22.34 21.79
N SER A 496 -13.85 21.93 21.63
CA SER A 496 -14.92 22.85 21.23
C SER A 496 -15.29 23.78 22.39
N PRO A 497 -15.53 25.08 22.15
CA PRO A 497 -15.81 26.06 23.20
C PRO A 497 -17.18 25.87 23.88
N GLY A 498 -18.02 24.96 23.39
CA GLY A 498 -19.34 24.65 23.93
C GLY A 498 -19.93 23.37 23.31
N ASN A 499 -21.23 23.15 23.55
CA ASN A 499 -21.94 21.93 23.14
C ASN A 499 -22.71 22.10 21.82
N GLN A 500 -22.23 22.94 20.92
CA GLN A 500 -22.80 23.11 19.58
C GLN A 500 -21.76 22.71 18.56
N HIS A 501 -22.18 21.98 17.53
CA HIS A 501 -21.34 21.67 16.39
C HIS A 501 -20.87 22.95 15.73
N VAL A 502 -19.55 23.05 15.54
CA VAL A 502 -18.92 24.20 14.90
C VAL A 502 -18.41 23.76 13.53
N LYS A 503 -18.92 24.42 12.48
CA LYS A 503 -18.53 24.16 11.11
C LYS A 503 -17.18 24.79 10.79
N ILE A 504 -16.28 24.01 10.21
CA ILE A 504 -14.96 24.43 9.78
C ILE A 504 -15.01 24.80 8.30
N TYR A 505 -14.47 25.97 7.96
CA TYR A 505 -14.42 26.49 6.60
C TYR A 505 -12.98 26.51 6.08
N ASN A 506 -12.82 26.36 4.77
CA ASN A 506 -11.52 26.40 4.10
C ASN A 506 -10.81 27.76 4.23
N SER A 507 -11.46 28.82 4.72
CA SER A 507 -10.77 30.09 4.99
C SER A 507 -10.11 30.16 6.37
N TYR A 508 -10.38 29.20 7.26
CA TYR A 508 -9.88 29.24 8.64
C TYR A 508 -8.45 28.75 8.72
N ARG A 509 -7.59 29.53 9.38
CA ARG A 509 -6.15 29.26 9.48
C ARG A 509 -5.69 29.45 10.92
N LEU A 510 -4.74 28.63 11.34
CA LEU A 510 -3.90 28.84 12.52
C LEU A 510 -2.57 29.42 12.05
N ALA A 511 -2.41 30.74 12.20
CA ALA A 511 -1.18 31.43 11.82
C ALA A 511 -0.21 31.50 12.99
N TYR A 512 1.09 31.38 12.72
CA TYR A 512 2.13 31.44 13.74
C TYR A 512 3.30 32.33 13.29
N SER A 513 3.95 32.96 14.25
CA SER A 513 5.14 33.79 14.07
C SER A 513 6.12 33.51 15.19
N VAL A 514 7.35 33.16 14.83
CA VAL A 514 8.43 32.84 15.77
C VAL A 514 9.51 33.92 15.68
N LYS A 515 9.80 34.55 16.81
CA LYS A 515 10.87 35.54 16.97
C LYS A 515 11.89 34.97 17.96
N ALA A 516 13.17 35.02 17.64
CA ALA A 516 14.20 34.65 18.61
C ALA A 516 14.65 35.86 19.42
N ASP A 517 14.79 35.66 20.73
CA ASP A 517 15.61 36.50 21.58
C ASP A 517 16.95 35.77 21.80
N ALA A 518 17.93 36.09 20.96
CA ALA A 518 19.24 35.45 21.00
C ALA A 518 20.22 36.30 21.81
N SER A 519 20.65 35.78 22.97
CA SER A 519 21.75 36.34 23.74
C SER A 519 23.10 35.83 23.18
N ILE A 520 23.67 36.58 22.23
CA ILE A 520 24.94 36.21 21.59
C ILE A 520 26.10 36.49 22.56
N THR A 521 26.69 35.45 23.13
CA THR A 521 27.95 35.58 23.88
C THR A 521 29.13 35.50 22.91
N ILE A 522 29.60 36.64 22.41
CA ILE A 522 30.84 36.70 21.62
C ILE A 522 32.01 36.56 22.59
N THR A 523 32.70 35.42 22.56
CA THR A 523 33.99 35.28 23.24
C THR A 523 35.07 35.71 22.25
N THR A 524 35.61 36.92 22.41
CA THR A 524 36.82 37.32 21.68
C THR A 524 37.99 36.51 22.25
N GLY A 525 38.62 35.68 21.41
CA GLY A 525 39.88 35.03 21.77
C GLY A 525 40.99 36.08 21.91
N ASP A 526 41.70 36.06 23.03
CA ASP A 526 42.96 36.80 23.18
C ASP A 526 44.05 36.06 22.37
N ASP A 527 44.73 36.77 21.47
CA ASP A 527 45.97 36.34 20.81
C ASP A 527 47.16 36.24 21.79
#